data_AF-A0A7S0Q8E5-F1
#
_entry.id   AF-A0A7S0Q8E5-F1
#
_cell.length_a   1.000
_cell.length_b   1.000
_cell.length_c   1.000
_cell.angle_alpha   90.00
_cell.angle_beta   90.00
_cell.angle_gamma   90.00
#
_symmetry.space_group_name_H-M   'P 1'
#
loop_
_entity.id
_entity.type
_entity.pdbx_description
1 polymer ?
#
loop_
_entity_poly.entity_id
_entity_poly.type
_entity_poly.pdbx_seq_one_letter_code
_entity_poly.pdbx_strand_id
1 'polypeptide(L)'
;GGGRKTGLSLSGWKKRWMTVTPSSGGSPAQLLYYDSPQSKKAKGAIMLRGSDVFVPKRLRGTGSYQHCFCVTSQAAEGTDKAGTTCTLLAAGTEEEMYKWIHSLREAVASATAETPAGRGAPP
;
A
#
# COMPACT_ATOMS: atom_id res chain seq x y z
N GLY A 1 31.54 11.30 -11.88
CA GLY A 1 30.33 11.63 -11.07
C GLY A 1 29.42 10.42 -11.02
N GLY A 2 29.34 9.76 -9.86
CA GLY A 2 28.53 8.55 -9.66
C GLY A 2 27.07 8.89 -9.42
N GLY A 3 26.27 8.88 -10.48
CA GLY A 3 24.81 8.96 -10.37
C GLY A 3 24.28 7.71 -9.68
N ARG A 4 23.72 7.88 -8.47
CA ARG A 4 22.99 6.81 -7.77
C ARG A 4 21.80 6.42 -8.64
N LYS A 5 21.93 5.31 -9.36
CA LYS A 5 20.81 4.62 -9.99
C LYS A 5 19.92 4.11 -8.86
N THR A 6 18.96 4.91 -8.42
CA THR A 6 17.75 4.38 -7.79
C THR A 6 17.04 3.58 -8.86
N GLY A 7 17.45 2.32 -9.02
CA GLY A 7 16.93 1.37 -9.98
C GLY A 7 15.49 0.99 -9.63
N LEU A 8 14.58 1.95 -9.73
CA LEU A 8 13.23 1.64 -10.17
C LEU A 8 13.40 1.27 -11.63
N SER A 9 13.55 -0.02 -11.92
CA SER A 9 13.37 -0.48 -13.29
C SER A 9 11.99 0.04 -13.70
N LEU A 10 11.96 0.85 -14.76
CA LEU A 10 10.76 1.40 -15.39
C LEU A 10 10.01 0.24 -16.07
N SER A 11 9.65 -0.80 -15.32
CA SER A 11 8.59 -1.68 -15.78
C SER A 11 7.34 -0.82 -15.75
N GLY A 12 6.84 -0.47 -16.94
CA GLY A 12 5.64 0.34 -17.09
C GLY A 12 4.46 -0.22 -16.28
N TRP A 13 3.37 0.54 -16.26
CA TRP A 13 2.15 0.17 -15.53
C TRP A 13 1.76 -1.30 -15.76
N LYS A 14 1.57 -2.03 -14.65
CA LYS A 14 1.15 -3.43 -14.67
C LYS A 14 -0.27 -3.53 -14.15
N LYS A 15 -1.15 -4.13 -14.95
CA LYS A 15 -2.49 -4.49 -14.48
C LYS A 15 -2.36 -5.53 -13.38
N ARG A 16 -3.05 -5.29 -12.26
CA ARG A 16 -3.09 -6.17 -11.09
C ARG A 16 -4.51 -6.25 -10.57
N TRP A 17 -4.89 -7.43 -10.09
CA TRP A 17 -6.06 -7.57 -9.26
C TRP A 17 -5.67 -7.23 -7.83
N MET A 18 -6.44 -6.39 -7.13
CA MET A 18 -6.10 -5.92 -5.79
C MET A 18 -7.25 -6.19 -4.83
N THR A 19 -6.91 -6.56 -3.60
CA THR A 19 -7.89 -6.79 -2.54
C THR A 19 -7.41 -6.16 -1.24
N VAL A 20 -8.28 -5.41 -0.57
CA VAL A 20 -8.04 -4.95 0.80
C VAL A 20 -8.47 -6.05 1.74
N THR A 21 -7.55 -6.51 2.58
CA THR A 21 -7.82 -7.43 3.67
C THR A 21 -7.79 -6.61 4.96
N PRO A 22 -8.93 -6.43 5.65
CA PRO A 22 -8.94 -5.77 6.95
C PRO A 22 -8.18 -6.59 7.98
N SER A 23 -7.85 -5.97 9.10
CA SER A 23 -7.29 -6.72 10.21
C SER A 23 -8.29 -7.73 10.77
N SER A 24 -7.82 -8.93 11.09
CA SER A 24 -8.67 -10.01 11.62
C SER A 24 -7.84 -11.03 12.38
N GLY A 25 -8.25 -11.36 13.61
CA GLY A 25 -7.70 -12.48 14.38
C GLY A 25 -6.18 -12.44 14.57
N GLY A 26 -5.58 -11.25 14.70
CA GLY A 26 -4.13 -11.07 14.85
C GLY A 26 -3.35 -10.91 13.53
N SER A 27 -4.02 -10.95 12.37
CA SER A 27 -3.43 -10.56 11.09
C SER A 27 -3.59 -9.05 10.88
N PRO A 28 -2.51 -8.31 10.54
CA PRO A 28 -2.62 -6.88 10.28
C PRO A 28 -3.38 -6.62 8.98
N ALA A 29 -3.94 -5.42 8.82
CA ALA A 29 -4.57 -5.04 7.55
C ALA A 29 -3.53 -4.92 6.43
N GLN A 30 -3.89 -5.42 5.24
CA GLN A 30 -3.00 -5.48 4.08
C GLN A 30 -3.73 -5.19 2.79
N LEU A 31 -3.02 -4.60 1.82
CA LEU A 31 -3.44 -4.55 0.43
C LEU A 31 -2.66 -5.63 -0.35
N LEU A 32 -3.37 -6.66 -0.79
CA LEU A 32 -2.82 -7.76 -1.58
C LEU A 32 -2.96 -7.45 -3.07
N TYR A 33 -1.97 -7.87 -3.87
CA TYR A 33 -2.04 -7.76 -5.33
C TYR A 33 -1.69 -9.08 -6.01
N TYR A 34 -2.39 -9.36 -7.11
CA TYR A 34 -2.35 -10.61 -7.86
C TYR A 34 -2.18 -10.33 -9.36
N ASP A 35 -1.76 -11.34 -10.12
CA ASP A 35 -1.72 -11.22 -11.59
C ASP A 35 -3.14 -11.16 -12.18
N SER A 36 -4.10 -11.90 -11.61
CA SER A 36 -5.49 -11.98 -12.07
C SER A 36 -6.44 -12.38 -10.93
N PRO A 37 -7.77 -12.23 -11.10
CA PRO A 37 -8.76 -12.65 -10.10
C PRO A 37 -8.74 -14.16 -9.77
N GLN A 38 -8.31 -14.99 -10.73
CA GLN A 38 -8.23 -16.45 -10.56
C GLN A 38 -6.91 -16.90 -9.91
N SER A 39 -6.02 -15.96 -9.58
CA SER A 39 -4.72 -16.28 -8.98
C SER A 39 -4.90 -16.84 -7.57
N LYS A 40 -4.42 -18.07 -7.33
CA LYS A 40 -4.47 -18.73 -6.02
C LYS A 40 -3.49 -18.15 -4.98
N LYS A 41 -2.50 -17.37 -5.43
CA LYS A 41 -1.44 -16.82 -4.59
C LYS A 41 -1.23 -15.34 -4.89
N ALA A 42 -1.15 -14.52 -3.85
CA ALA A 42 -0.78 -13.12 -3.97
C ALA A 42 0.65 -12.99 -4.49
N LYS A 43 0.89 -12.02 -5.37
CA LYS A 43 2.24 -11.65 -5.80
C LYS A 43 3.01 -10.88 -4.74
N GLY A 44 2.28 -10.17 -3.89
CA GLY A 44 2.83 -9.50 -2.74
C GLY A 44 1.72 -8.80 -1.95
N ALA A 45 2.16 -8.13 -0.89
CA ALA A 45 1.32 -7.45 0.07
C ALA A 45 1.93 -6.10 0.43
N ILE A 46 1.08 -5.12 0.67
CA ILE A 46 1.44 -3.82 1.23
C ILE A 46 0.80 -3.79 2.62
N MET A 47 1.63 -3.74 3.67
CA MET A 47 1.13 -3.57 5.04
C MET A 47 0.52 -2.17 5.15
N LEU A 48 -0.70 -2.07 5.69
CA LEU A 48 -1.42 -0.81 5.81
C LEU A 48 -1.19 -0.12 7.18
N ARG A 49 -0.59 -0.82 8.14
CA ARG A 49 -0.25 -0.24 9.44
C ARG A 49 0.82 0.85 9.25
N GLY A 50 0.52 2.07 9.70
CA GLY A 50 1.42 3.22 9.54
C GLY A 50 1.56 3.74 8.11
N SER A 51 0.67 3.31 7.22
CA SER A 51 0.57 3.81 5.85
C SER A 51 -0.20 5.11 5.76
N ASP A 52 -0.04 5.80 4.64
CA ASP A 52 -0.85 6.95 4.23
C ASP A 52 -1.33 6.74 2.78
N VAL A 53 -2.46 7.35 2.46
CA VAL A 53 -3.14 7.24 1.17
C VAL A 53 -3.52 8.62 0.68
N PHE A 54 -2.95 9.04 -0.45
CA PHE A 54 -3.12 10.39 -0.97
C PHE A 54 -3.09 10.48 -2.49
N VAL A 55 -3.70 11.54 -3.02
CA VAL A 55 -3.55 11.91 -4.44
C VAL A 55 -2.31 12.80 -4.58
N PRO A 56 -1.29 12.36 -5.34
CA PRO A 56 -0.08 13.15 -5.54
C PRO A 56 -0.38 14.43 -6.34
N LYS A 57 0.02 15.60 -5.80
CA LYS A 57 -0.22 16.91 -6.45
C LYS A 57 0.51 17.10 -7.78
N ARG A 58 1.62 16.40 -7.99
CA ARG A 58 2.46 16.49 -9.18
C ARG A 58 2.96 15.10 -9.57
N LEU A 59 2.33 14.50 -10.57
CA LEU A 59 2.81 13.27 -11.17
C LEU A 59 3.63 13.60 -12.40
N ARG A 60 4.93 13.33 -12.36
CA ARG A 60 5.80 13.36 -13.54
C ARG A 60 5.93 11.93 -14.06
N GLY A 61 5.66 11.72 -15.35
CA GLY A 61 5.90 10.44 -16.01
C GLY A 61 4.83 9.36 -15.82
N THR A 62 3.60 9.71 -15.42
CA THR A 62 2.49 8.75 -15.33
C THR A 62 1.87 8.35 -16.66
N GLY A 63 2.27 9.00 -17.77
CA GLY A 63 1.66 8.76 -19.07
C GLY A 63 0.21 9.25 -19.10
N SER A 64 -0.69 8.41 -19.61
CA SER A 64 -2.11 8.70 -19.84
C SER A 64 -3.05 8.44 -18.64
N TYR A 65 -2.54 7.93 -17.51
CA TYR A 65 -3.39 7.61 -16.37
C TYR A 65 -3.75 8.87 -15.57
N GLN A 66 -5.05 9.19 -15.51
CA GLN A 66 -5.58 10.42 -14.89
C GLN A 66 -6.06 10.22 -13.45
N HIS A 67 -6.37 9.00 -13.04
CA HIS A 67 -6.99 8.68 -11.74
C HIS A 67 -6.01 7.95 -10.82
N CYS A 68 -4.90 8.63 -10.52
CA CYS A 68 -3.78 8.06 -9.77
C CYS A 68 -3.80 8.45 -8.29
N PHE A 69 -3.40 7.51 -7.44
CA PHE A 69 -3.24 7.71 -6.01
C PHE A 69 -2.06 6.89 -5.49
N CYS A 70 -1.52 7.29 -4.35
CA CYS A 70 -0.38 6.64 -3.71
C CYS A 70 -0.80 5.95 -2.42
N VAL A 71 -0.17 4.81 -2.15
CA VAL A 71 -0.20 4.14 -0.85
C VAL A 71 1.24 4.02 -0.37
N THR A 72 1.54 4.57 0.81
CA THR A 72 2.85 4.38 1.44
C THR A 72 2.86 3.12 2.29
N SER A 73 4.02 2.53 2.52
CA SER A 73 4.19 1.48 3.51
C SER A 73 5.55 1.61 4.17
N GLN A 74 5.58 1.35 5.48
CA GLN A 74 6.82 1.29 6.23
C GLN A 74 7.51 -0.06 5.98
N ALA A 75 8.83 -0.05 5.88
CA ALA A 75 9.61 -1.29 5.88
C ALA A 75 9.34 -2.06 7.19
N ALA A 76 9.28 -3.39 7.10
CA ALA A 76 9.16 -4.23 8.29
C ALA A 76 10.35 -3.99 9.23
N GLU A 77 10.07 -3.88 10.54
CA GLU A 77 11.10 -3.78 11.57
C GLU A 77 12.12 -4.92 11.42
N GLY A 78 13.41 -4.59 11.51
CA GLY A 78 14.51 -5.56 11.36
C GLY A 78 15.25 -5.51 10.02
N THR A 79 14.86 -4.61 9.11
CA THR A 79 15.70 -4.26 7.95
C THR A 79 16.46 -2.97 8.23
N ASP A 80 17.79 -2.97 8.09
CA ASP A 80 18.69 -1.81 8.32
C ASP A 80 18.39 -0.57 7.44
N LYS A 81 17.35 -0.65 6.61
CA LYS A 81 16.84 0.45 5.80
C LYS A 81 15.41 0.73 6.23
N ALA A 82 15.26 1.63 7.21
CA ALA A 82 14.01 2.32 7.48
C ALA A 82 13.61 3.14 6.23
N GLY A 83 12.99 2.47 5.28
CA GLY A 83 12.54 3.04 4.02
C GLY A 83 11.03 3.07 3.96
N THR A 84 10.45 4.23 3.65
CA THR A 84 9.05 4.29 3.24
C THR A 84 8.98 3.94 1.76
N THR A 85 8.26 2.89 1.42
CA THR A 85 7.93 2.57 0.02
C THR A 85 6.67 3.32 -0.37
N CYS A 86 6.67 3.98 -1.52
CA CYS A 86 5.49 4.64 -2.07
C CYS A 86 5.05 3.87 -3.32
N THR A 87 3.86 3.27 -3.26
CA THR A 87 3.29 2.53 -4.39
C THR A 87 2.27 3.42 -5.09
N LEU A 88 2.53 3.71 -6.37
CA LEU A 88 1.63 4.48 -7.22
C LEU A 88 0.62 3.53 -7.91
N LEU A 89 -0.67 3.85 -7.77
CA LEU A 89 -1.79 3.09 -8.29
C LEU A 89 -2.63 3.97 -9.22
N ALA A 90 -3.36 3.35 -10.15
CA ALA A 90 -4.30 4.02 -11.03
C ALA A 90 -5.61 3.22 -11.09
N ALA A 91 -6.74 3.92 -10.95
CA ALA A 91 -8.08 3.36 -11.10
C ALA A 91 -8.62 3.56 -12.53
N GLY A 92 -9.70 2.86 -12.88
CA GLY A 92 -10.35 3.01 -14.18
C GLY A 92 -11.13 4.31 -14.31
N THR A 93 -11.70 4.80 -13.19
CA THR A 93 -12.42 6.08 -13.13
C THR A 93 -12.07 6.89 -11.89
N GLU A 94 -12.49 8.16 -11.87
CA GLU A 94 -12.35 9.02 -10.71
C GLU A 94 -13.17 8.50 -9.51
N GLU A 95 -14.40 8.00 -9.72
CA GLU A 95 -15.19 7.46 -8.62
C GLU A 95 -14.55 6.21 -8.02
N GLU A 96 -14.00 5.32 -8.86
CA GLU A 96 -13.24 4.16 -8.38
C GLU A 96 -12.02 4.58 -7.55
N MET A 97 -11.28 5.59 -8.00
CA MET A 97 -10.14 6.13 -7.25
C MET A 97 -10.57 6.59 -5.87
N TYR A 98 -11.64 7.37 -5.74
CA TYR A 98 -12.11 7.84 -4.43
C TYR A 98 -12.62 6.71 -3.54
N LYS A 99 -13.31 5.71 -4.10
CA LYS A 99 -13.70 4.50 -3.35
C LYS A 99 -12.47 3.77 -2.81
N TRP A 100 -11.45 3.57 -3.64
CA TRP A 100 -10.18 2.97 -3.21
C TRP A 100 -9.51 3.78 -2.10
N ILE A 101 -9.39 5.09 -2.26
CA ILE A 101 -8.79 5.97 -1.24
C ILE A 101 -9.55 5.87 0.08
N HIS A 102 -10.88 5.93 0.04
CA HIS A 102 -11.72 5.85 1.22
C HIS A 102 -11.55 4.50 1.94
N SER A 103 -11.74 3.38 1.24
CA SER A 103 -11.62 2.04 1.85
C SER A 103 -10.22 1.75 2.39
N LEU A 104 -9.16 2.24 1.72
CA LEU A 104 -7.80 2.07 2.23
C LEU A 104 -7.56 2.92 3.47
N ARG A 105 -8.06 4.17 3.53
CA ARG A 105 -7.94 5.01 4.73
C ARG A 105 -8.66 4.40 5.93
N GLU A 106 -9.84 3.81 5.72
CA GLU A 106 -10.55 3.08 6.78
C GLU A 106 -9.75 1.88 7.28
N ALA A 107 -9.17 1.09 6.37
CA ALA A 107 -8.33 -0.05 6.74
C ALA A 107 -7.02 0.37 7.45
N VAL A 108 -6.44 1.50 7.07
CA VAL A 108 -5.28 2.09 7.78
C VAL A 108 -5.67 2.53 9.19
N ALA A 109 -6.82 3.19 9.34
CA ALA A 109 -7.34 3.63 10.63
C ALA A 109 -7.65 2.44 11.55
N SER A 110 -8.24 1.37 11.03
CA SER A 110 -8.51 0.16 11.82
C SER A 110 -7.21 -0.53 12.25
N ALA A 111 -6.20 -0.61 11.36
CA ALA A 111 -4.91 -1.24 11.64
C ALA A 111 -4.05 -0.48 12.67
N THR A 112 -4.25 0.82 12.81
CA THR A 112 -3.55 1.64 13.83
C THR A 112 -4.21 1.53 15.20
N ALA A 113 -5.54 1.36 15.25
CA ALA A 113 -6.29 1.18 16.48
C ALA A 113 -5.99 -0.14 17.22
N GLU A 114 -5.57 -1.20 16.50
CA GLU A 114 -5.29 -2.52 17.07
C GLU A 114 -3.96 -2.65 17.85
N THR A 115 -3.32 -1.54 18.26
CA THR A 115 -2.16 -1.65 19.14
C THR A 115 -2.61 -2.07 20.54
N PRO A 116 -2.28 -3.30 21.04
CA PRO A 116 -2.59 -3.65 22.41
C PRO A 116 -1.67 -2.82 23.31
N ALA A 117 -2.27 -1.88 24.06
CA ALA A 117 -1.66 -1.41 25.28
C ALA A 117 -1.32 -2.63 26.14
N GLY A 118 -0.07 -2.71 26.60
CA GLY A 118 0.36 -3.76 27.51
C GLY A 118 -0.60 -3.91 28.69
N ARG A 119 -1.19 -5.11 28.81
CA ARG A 119 -1.83 -5.64 30.01
C ARG A 119 -1.60 -7.16 29.99
N GLY A 120 -0.93 -7.78 30.94
CA GLY A 120 -0.37 -7.24 32.17
C GLY A 120 0.67 -8.16 32.79
N ALA A 121 1.52 -7.56 33.61
CA ALA A 121 2.18 -8.27 34.70
C ALA A 121 1.18 -8.33 35.87
N PRO A 122 0.89 -9.51 36.45
CA PRO A 122 0.23 -9.57 37.74
C PRO A 122 1.21 -9.23 38.87
N PRO A 123 0.70 -8.75 40.03
CA PRO A 123 1.50 -8.53 41.24
C PRO A 123 2.05 -9.83 41.84
#